data_AF-A0A2T6LBP7-F1
#
_entry.id   AF-A0A2T6LBP7-F1
#
_cell.length_a   1.000
_cell.length_b   1.000
_cell.length_c   1.000
_cell.angle_alpha   90.00
_cell.angle_beta   90.00
_cell.angle_gamma   90.00
#
_symmetry.space_group_name_H-M   'P 1'
#
loop_
_entity.id
_entity.type
_entity.pdbx_description
1 polymer ?
#
loop_
_entity_poly.entity_id
_entity_poly.type
_entity_poly.pdbx_seq_one_letter_code
_entity_poly.pdbx_strand_id
1 'polypeptide(L)'
;MHWRHETPERQAKIAAAIGNHDVVNLVVVGMPLDGRRQERARAICTERLLYELDSLGVAHVWLEARHSALNERDLRLVKALRGKRSISSSIRVEFARPKDEPMLWIPDAVAGAVNGARSGTVSVLDDIGQIDVIEIDLP
;
A
#
# COMPACT_ATOMS: atom_id res chain seq x y z
N MET A 1 10.31 -1.18 10.63
CA MET A 1 9.57 -2.39 11.02
C MET A 1 9.23 -3.12 9.72
N HIS A 2 9.30 -4.45 9.70
CA HIS A 2 8.90 -5.24 8.52
C HIS A 2 8.02 -6.39 8.98
N TRP A 3 6.72 -6.31 8.70
CA TRP A 3 5.69 -7.25 9.14
C TRP A 3 6.08 -8.72 9.01
N ARG A 4 6.70 -9.07 7.87
CA ARG A 4 7.07 -10.46 7.52
C ARG A 4 8.11 -11.07 8.48
N HIS A 5 8.88 -10.26 9.18
CA HIS A 5 9.90 -10.72 10.12
C HIS A 5 9.41 -10.73 11.58
N GLU A 6 8.19 -10.27 11.83
CA GLU A 6 7.59 -10.26 13.16
C GLU A 6 7.07 -11.65 13.53
N THR A 7 7.12 -12.00 14.82
CA THR A 7 6.52 -13.24 15.33
C THR A 7 4.99 -13.16 15.28
N PRO A 8 4.26 -14.28 15.26
CA PRO A 8 2.79 -14.27 15.28
C PRO A 8 2.21 -13.46 16.46
N GLU A 9 2.81 -13.55 17.64
CA GLU A 9 2.36 -12.79 18.83
C GLU A 9 2.57 -11.28 18.64
N ARG A 10 3.65 -10.90 17.94
CA ARG A 10 3.94 -9.51 17.64
C ARG A 10 3.02 -8.97 16.55
N GLN A 11 2.74 -9.77 15.52
CA GLN A 11 1.76 -9.48 14.47
C GLN A 11 0.36 -9.22 15.06
N ALA A 12 -0.10 -10.05 16.00
CA ALA A 12 -1.37 -9.82 16.69
C ALA A 12 -1.39 -8.49 17.48
N LYS A 13 -0.30 -8.16 18.19
CA LYS A 13 -0.19 -6.87 18.90
C LYS A 13 -0.22 -5.68 17.95
N ILE A 14 0.43 -5.80 16.79
CA ILE A 14 0.44 -4.77 15.75
C ILE A 14 -0.97 -4.60 15.18
N ALA A 15 -1.63 -5.70 14.83
CA ALA A 15 -2.99 -5.70 14.30
C ALA A 15 -3.98 -5.01 15.26
N ALA A 16 -3.97 -5.42 16.54
CA ALA A 16 -4.77 -4.80 17.57
C ALA A 16 -4.43 -3.31 17.77
N ALA A 17 -3.15 -2.92 17.65
CA ALA A 17 -2.79 -1.50 17.72
C ALA A 17 -3.40 -0.71 16.56
N ILE A 18 -3.40 -1.25 15.34
CA ILE A 18 -4.03 -0.62 14.17
C ILE A 18 -5.54 -0.49 14.38
N GLY A 19 -6.22 -1.56 14.79
CA GLY A 19 -7.68 -1.55 15.00
C GLY A 19 -8.15 -0.64 16.14
N ASN A 20 -7.25 -0.22 17.04
CA ASN A 20 -7.53 0.76 18.09
C ASN A 20 -7.39 2.22 17.62
N HIS A 21 -7.00 2.46 16.38
CA HIS A 21 -6.90 3.79 15.78
C HIS A 21 -7.97 3.98 14.71
N ASP A 22 -8.45 5.22 14.56
CA ASP A 22 -9.39 5.61 13.50
C ASP A 22 -8.63 5.75 12.17
N VAL A 23 -8.30 4.62 11.56
CA VAL A 23 -7.59 4.54 10.28
C VAL A 23 -8.43 3.80 9.25
N VAL A 24 -8.49 4.36 8.04
CA VAL A 24 -9.11 3.70 6.88
C VAL A 24 -8.05 2.86 6.18
N ASN A 25 -8.33 1.57 6.01
CA ASN A 25 -7.42 0.62 5.38
C ASN A 25 -7.89 0.30 3.96
N LEU A 26 -7.09 0.67 2.96
CA LEU A 26 -7.33 0.37 1.55
C LEU A 26 -6.13 -0.40 0.98
N VAL A 27 -6.39 -1.57 0.37
CA VAL A 27 -5.35 -2.41 -0.24
C VAL A 27 -5.70 -2.73 -1.68
N VAL A 28 -4.72 -2.53 -2.58
CA VAL A 28 -4.83 -2.93 -3.98
C VAL A 28 -3.98 -4.19 -4.22
N VAL A 29 -4.61 -5.25 -4.72
CA VAL A 29 -3.98 -6.56 -4.98
C VAL A 29 -4.03 -6.86 -6.47
N GLY A 30 -2.86 -6.95 -7.10
CA GLY A 30 -2.74 -7.34 -8.51
C GLY A 30 -2.43 -8.82 -8.66
N MET A 31 -3.23 -9.56 -9.41
CA MET A 31 -3.05 -11.00 -9.68
C MET A 31 -3.47 -11.37 -11.11
N PRO A 32 -2.93 -12.45 -11.71
CA PRO A 32 -1.76 -13.21 -11.27
C PRO A 32 -0.46 -12.42 -11.51
N LEU A 33 0.54 -12.62 -10.65
CA LEU A 33 1.83 -11.95 -10.78
C LEU A 33 2.84 -12.79 -11.57
N ASP A 34 3.24 -12.32 -12.76
CA ASP A 34 4.49 -12.75 -13.39
C ASP A 34 5.66 -12.03 -12.71
N GLY A 35 6.57 -12.80 -12.10
CA GLY A 35 7.77 -12.28 -11.42
C GLY A 35 8.66 -11.41 -12.32
N ARG A 36 8.65 -11.63 -13.64
CA ARG A 36 9.40 -10.79 -14.61
C ARG A 36 8.77 -9.42 -14.82
N ARG A 37 7.50 -9.26 -14.44
CA ARG A 37 6.68 -8.05 -14.62
C ARG A 37 6.38 -7.33 -13.31
N GLN A 38 7.12 -7.58 -12.23
CA GLN A 38 6.88 -6.97 -10.91
C GLN A 38 6.74 -5.44 -10.95
N GLU A 39 7.64 -4.74 -11.62
CA GLU A 39 7.56 -3.26 -11.68
C GLU A 39 6.40 -2.76 -12.56
N ARG A 40 5.90 -3.59 -13.50
CA ARG A 40 4.69 -3.28 -14.26
C ARG A 40 3.45 -3.51 -13.39
N ALA A 41 3.39 -4.64 -12.68
CA ALA A 41 2.32 -4.94 -11.75
C ALA A 41 2.21 -3.87 -10.66
N ARG A 42 3.36 -3.45 -10.11
CA ARG A 42 3.42 -2.32 -9.17
C ARG A 42 2.85 -1.05 -9.78
N ALA A 43 3.23 -0.68 -11.01
CA ALA A 43 2.71 0.53 -11.63
C ALA A 43 1.17 0.50 -11.78
N ILE A 44 0.60 -0.66 -12.13
CA ILE A 44 -0.85 -0.85 -12.24
C ILE A 44 -1.52 -0.71 -10.87
N CYS A 45 -0.98 -1.36 -9.83
CA CYS A 45 -1.53 -1.26 -8.48
C CYS A 45 -1.41 0.17 -7.92
N THR A 46 -0.27 0.83 -8.12
CA THR A 46 -0.05 2.22 -7.68
C THR A 46 -0.99 3.19 -8.41
N GLU A 47 -1.23 2.99 -9.72
CA GLU A 47 -2.20 3.78 -10.47
C GLU A 47 -3.60 3.68 -9.86
N ARG A 48 -4.08 2.44 -9.61
CA ARG A 48 -5.38 2.25 -8.98
C ARG A 48 -5.43 2.82 -7.57
N LEU A 49 -4.39 2.59 -6.76
CA LEU A 49 -4.32 3.09 -5.39
C LEU A 49 -4.41 4.62 -5.34
N LEU A 50 -3.65 5.31 -6.19
CA LEU A 50 -3.67 6.78 -6.23
C LEU A 50 -5.01 7.32 -6.73
N TYR A 51 -5.67 6.64 -7.68
CA TYR A 51 -7.02 7.01 -8.13
C TYR A 51 -8.05 6.94 -6.99
N GLU A 52 -8.03 5.87 -6.21
CA GLU A 52 -8.95 5.67 -5.08
C GLU A 52 -8.69 6.69 -3.97
N LEU A 53 -7.42 6.89 -3.59
CA LEU A 53 -7.05 7.88 -2.58
C LEU A 53 -7.45 9.30 -2.99
N ASP A 54 -7.25 9.68 -4.25
CA ASP A 54 -7.69 10.97 -4.76
C ASP A 54 -9.22 11.12 -4.74
N SER A 55 -9.95 10.05 -5.09
CA SER A 55 -11.42 10.01 -5.04
C SER A 55 -11.96 10.12 -3.61
N LEU A 56 -11.21 9.64 -2.61
CA LEU A 56 -11.49 9.81 -1.19
C LEU A 56 -11.09 11.20 -0.65
N GLY A 57 -10.52 12.08 -1.50
CA GLY A 57 -10.11 13.42 -1.11
C GLY A 57 -8.77 13.48 -0.36
N VAL A 58 -7.94 12.43 -0.45
CA VAL A 58 -6.61 12.42 0.17
C VAL A 58 -5.70 13.44 -0.51
N ALA A 59 -5.26 14.44 0.25
CA ALA A 59 -4.41 15.51 -0.27
C ALA A 59 -2.91 15.15 -0.30
N HIS A 60 -2.46 14.21 0.54
CA HIS A 60 -1.05 13.85 0.66
C HIS A 60 -0.84 12.35 0.85
N VAL A 61 0.00 11.77 0.00
CA VAL A 61 0.40 10.36 0.03
C VAL A 61 1.90 10.28 0.26
N TRP A 62 2.27 9.55 1.31
CA TRP A 62 3.65 9.16 1.58
C TRP A 62 3.88 7.73 1.11
N LEU A 63 4.79 7.55 0.17
CA LEU A 63 5.27 6.24 -0.25
C LEU A 63 6.58 5.92 0.49
N GLU A 64 6.74 4.69 0.94
CA GLU A 64 8.02 4.26 1.49
C GLU A 64 9.11 4.32 0.40
N ALA A 65 10.18 5.05 0.69
CA ALA A 65 11.29 5.26 -0.21
C ALA A 65 12.03 3.96 -0.49
N ARG A 66 12.28 3.68 -1.77
CA ARG A 66 13.09 2.56 -2.27
C ARG A 66 14.39 3.09 -2.88
N HIS A 67 15.08 2.26 -3.66
CA HIS A 67 16.23 2.68 -4.46
C HIS A 67 15.86 3.90 -5.33
N SER A 68 16.77 4.88 -5.46
CA SER A 68 16.50 6.16 -6.13
C SER A 68 15.88 6.00 -7.53
N ALA A 69 16.44 5.10 -8.35
CA ALA A 69 15.92 4.80 -9.69
C ALA A 69 14.46 4.28 -9.69
N LEU A 70 14.05 3.56 -8.64
CA LEU A 70 12.68 3.07 -8.49
C LEU A 70 11.74 4.20 -8.03
N ASN A 71 12.19 5.07 -7.13
CA ASN A 71 11.43 6.26 -6.73
C ASN A 71 11.20 7.19 -7.93
N GLU A 72 12.22 7.39 -8.77
CA GLU A 72 12.09 8.17 -10.01
C GLU A 72 11.11 7.54 -11.01
N ARG A 73 11.03 6.20 -11.06
CA ARG A 73 10.07 5.49 -11.89
C ARG A 73 8.64 5.71 -11.40
N ASP A 74 8.41 5.61 -10.09
CA ASP A 74 7.12 5.89 -9.46
C ASP A 74 6.73 7.37 -9.65
N LEU A 75 7.66 8.32 -9.55
CA LEU A 75 7.40 9.75 -9.84
C LEU A 75 7.02 9.99 -11.30
N ARG A 76 7.65 9.28 -12.26
CA ARG A 76 7.26 9.35 -13.67
C ARG A 76 5.85 8.83 -13.90
N LEU A 77 5.44 7.77 -13.21
CA LEU A 77 4.07 7.29 -13.21
C LEU A 77 3.10 8.37 -12.71
N VAL A 78 3.35 8.95 -11.53
CA VAL A 78 2.51 10.03 -10.96
C VAL A 78 2.35 11.20 -11.95
N LYS A 79 3.45 11.63 -12.59
CA LYS A 79 3.40 12.69 -13.62
C LYS A 79 2.54 12.29 -14.82
N ALA A 80 2.65 11.05 -15.29
CA ALA A 80 1.85 10.53 -16.39
C ALA A 80 0.35 10.46 -16.04
N LEU A 81 0.02 10.02 -14.82
CA LEU A 81 -1.38 9.97 -14.34
C LEU A 81 -2.02 11.35 -14.27
N ARG A 82 -1.29 12.35 -13.77
CA ARG A 82 -1.74 13.75 -13.79
C ARG A 82 -1.96 14.27 -15.22
N GLY A 83 -1.03 13.98 -16.13
CA GLY A 83 -1.14 14.36 -17.54
C GLY A 83 -2.38 13.79 -18.23
N LYS A 84 -2.78 12.57 -17.85
CA LYS A 84 -4.00 11.90 -18.33
C LYS A 84 -5.27 12.24 -17.54
N ARG A 85 -5.15 13.05 -16.48
CA ARG A 85 -6.23 13.37 -15.52
C ARG A 85 -6.82 12.14 -14.82
N SER A 86 -6.04 11.07 -14.68
CA SER A 86 -6.40 9.91 -13.86
C SER A 86 -6.34 10.23 -12.37
N ILE A 87 -5.52 11.21 -11.99
CA ILE A 87 -5.49 11.78 -10.64
C ILE A 87 -5.43 13.31 -10.73
N SER A 88 -5.96 13.98 -9.72
CA SER A 88 -5.95 15.42 -9.59
C SER A 88 -4.53 15.99 -9.44
N SER A 89 -4.38 17.30 -9.66
CA SER A 89 -3.14 17.99 -9.32
C SER A 89 -3.02 18.31 -7.82
N SER A 90 -4.11 18.16 -7.05
CA SER A 90 -4.14 18.43 -5.60
C SER A 90 -3.50 17.34 -4.76
N ILE A 91 -3.58 16.07 -5.19
CA ILE A 91 -2.93 14.97 -4.48
C ILE A 91 -1.40 15.09 -4.61
N ARG A 92 -0.73 15.31 -3.48
CA ARG A 92 0.73 15.33 -3.36
C ARG A 92 1.23 13.91 -3.11
N VAL A 93 2.32 13.54 -3.77
CA VAL A 93 2.94 12.22 -3.61
C VAL A 93 4.41 12.43 -3.34
N GLU A 94 4.86 12.03 -2.15
CA GLU A 94 6.23 12.16 -1.69
C GLU A 94 6.77 10.80 -1.22
N PHE A 95 8.09 10.72 -1.05
CA PHE A 95 8.76 9.53 -0.54
C PHE A 95 9.39 9.83 0.81
N ALA A 96 9.15 8.95 1.78
CA ALA A 96 9.77 9.04 3.09
C ALA A 96 10.40 7.71 3.48
N ARG A 97 11.44 7.77 4.33
CA ARG A 97 11.97 6.56 4.98
C ARG A 97 11.19 6.34 6.28
N PRO A 98 11.12 5.11 6.81
CA PRO A 98 10.45 4.84 8.08
C PRO A 98 10.95 5.67 9.27
N LYS A 99 12.20 6.16 9.22
CA LYS A 99 12.77 7.05 10.24
C LYS A 99 12.25 8.50 10.17
N ASP A 100 11.80 8.92 8.98
CA ASP A 100 11.39 10.30 8.69
C ASP A 100 9.85 10.40 8.75
N GLU A 101 9.13 9.34 8.35
CA GLU A 101 7.68 9.18 8.52
C GLU A 101 7.41 7.85 9.25
N PRO A 102 7.24 7.88 10.59
CA PRO A 102 7.00 6.67 11.38
C PRO A 102 5.72 5.93 10.98
N MET A 103 4.67 6.59 10.47
CA MET A 103 3.40 5.92 10.16
C MET A 103 3.47 4.92 9.00
N LEU A 104 4.57 4.88 8.24
CA LEU A 104 4.77 3.94 7.14
C LEU A 104 4.69 2.45 7.54
N TRP A 105 4.78 2.12 8.83
CA TRP A 105 4.63 0.73 9.29
C TRP A 105 3.19 0.20 9.17
N ILE A 106 2.17 1.07 9.21
CA ILE A 106 0.76 0.66 9.13
C ILE A 106 0.45 0.00 7.78
N PRO A 107 0.69 0.65 6.62
CA PRO A 107 0.38 0.02 5.33
C PRO A 107 1.20 -1.27 5.06
N ASP A 108 2.43 -1.39 5.57
CA ASP A 108 3.21 -2.63 5.51
C ASP A 108 2.53 -3.78 6.28
N ALA A 109 2.07 -3.50 7.51
CA ALA A 109 1.37 -4.46 8.35
C ALA A 109 0.03 -4.90 7.74
N VAL A 110 -0.78 -3.95 7.26
CA VAL A 110 -2.08 -4.24 6.62
C VAL A 110 -1.89 -5.08 5.36
N ALA A 111 -0.97 -4.69 4.46
CA ALA A 111 -0.69 -5.47 3.26
C ALA A 111 -0.17 -6.87 3.59
N GLY A 112 0.66 -6.99 4.62
CA GLY A 112 1.16 -8.26 5.14
C GLY A 112 0.07 -9.17 5.70
N ALA A 113 -0.87 -8.61 6.47
CA ALA A 113 -2.02 -9.34 7.01
C ALA A 113 -2.96 -9.83 5.89
N VAL A 114 -3.26 -8.98 4.90
CA VAL A 114 -4.07 -9.36 3.72
C VAL A 114 -3.40 -10.50 2.95
N ASN A 115 -2.09 -10.41 2.73
CA ASN A 115 -1.35 -11.50 2.08
C ASN A 115 -1.37 -12.80 2.91
N GLY A 116 -1.22 -12.70 4.24
CA GLY A 116 -1.25 -13.84 5.16
C GLY A 116 -2.58 -14.59 5.12
N ALA A 117 -3.70 -13.86 5.21
CA ALA A 117 -5.04 -14.42 5.13
C ALA A 117 -5.31 -15.13 3.79
N ARG A 118 -4.87 -14.54 2.68
CA ARG A 118 -4.99 -15.14 1.34
C ARG A 118 -4.16 -16.41 1.18
N SER A 119 -3.04 -16.50 1.89
CA SER A 119 -2.12 -17.65 1.83
C SER A 119 -2.53 -18.79 2.78
N GLY A 120 -3.63 -18.64 3.53
CA GLY A 120 -4.10 -19.62 4.52
C GLY A 120 -3.27 -19.67 5.81
N THR A 121 -2.43 -18.65 6.07
CA THR A 121 -1.74 -18.48 7.36
C THR A 121 -2.70 -17.88 8.40
N VAL A 122 -2.37 -17.97 9.69
CA VAL A 122 -3.13 -17.33 10.79
C VAL A 122 -3.48 -15.89 10.42
N SER A 123 -4.77 -15.58 10.39
CA SER A 123 -5.30 -14.27 10.02
C SER A 123 -5.47 -13.41 11.26
N VAL A 124 -4.94 -12.18 11.19
CA VAL A 124 -5.14 -11.10 12.17
C VAL A 124 -6.04 -9.99 11.61
N LEU A 125 -6.74 -10.26 10.50
CA LEU A 125 -7.56 -9.24 9.81
C LEU A 125 -8.67 -8.71 10.71
N ASP A 126 -9.31 -9.58 11.50
CA ASP A 126 -10.38 -9.19 12.41
C ASP A 126 -9.90 -8.18 13.46
N ASP A 127 -8.63 -8.28 13.89
CA ASP A 127 -8.02 -7.36 14.85
C ASP A 127 -7.68 -5.99 14.23
N ILE A 128 -7.49 -5.92 12.91
CA ILE A 128 -7.25 -4.67 12.16
C ILE A 128 -8.56 -3.91 11.93
N GLY A 129 -9.67 -4.64 11.77
CA GLY A 129 -10.97 -4.07 11.45
C GLY A 129 -11.26 -4.04 9.94
N GLN A 130 -12.05 -3.07 9.50
CA GLN A 130 -12.45 -3.00 8.09
C GLN A 130 -11.23 -2.70 7.20
N ILE A 131 -11.06 -3.53 6.17
CA ILE A 131 -10.07 -3.36 5.11
C ILE A 131 -10.78 -3.46 3.76
N ASP A 132 -10.77 -2.37 3.00
CA ASP A 132 -11.28 -2.35 1.64
C ASP A 132 -10.21 -2.93 0.71
N VAL A 133 -10.50 -4.07 0.07
CA VAL A 133 -9.56 -4.76 -0.82
C VAL A 133 -10.05 -4.65 -2.25
N ILE A 134 -9.22 -4.06 -3.12
CA ILE A 134 -9.48 -3.93 -4.55
C ILE A 134 -8.56 -4.90 -5.29
N GLU A 135 -9.17 -5.83 -6.03
CA GLU A 135 -8.44 -6.76 -6.89
C GLU A 135 -8.32 -6.21 -8.31
N ILE A 136 -7.17 -6.43 -8.94
CA ILE A 136 -6.91 -6.08 -10.33
C ILE A 136 -6.35 -7.30 -11.06
N ASP A 137 -6.99 -7.65 -12.18
CA ASP A 137 -6.45 -8.63 -13.12
C ASP A 137 -5.25 -8.04 -13.86
N LEU A 138 -4.08 -8.64 -13.66
CA LEU A 138 -2.83 -8.22 -14.29
C LEU A 138 -2.71 -8.83 -15.71
N PRO A 139 -2.27 -8.04 -16.70
CA PRO A 139 -2.08 -8.49 -18.09
C PRO A 139 -0.71 -9.14 -18.37
#